data_AF-A0AAW0DQ62-F1
#
_entry.id   AF-A0AAW0DQ62-F1
#
_cell.length_a   1.000
_cell.length_b   1.000
_cell.length_c   1.000
_cell.angle_alpha   90.00
_cell.angle_beta   90.00
_cell.angle_gamma   90.00
#
_symmetry.space_group_name_H-M   'P 1'
#
loop_
_entity.id
_entity.type
_entity.pdbx_description
1 polymer ?
#
loop_
_entity_poly.entity_id
_entity_poly.type
_entity_poly.pdbx_seq_one_letter_code
_entity_poly.pdbx_strand_id
1 'polypeptide(L)'
;MPFYLHAEFTNTFHSCLNFVDVKYYGEAEFWLAAGKVILATGFILFTFFTMVGANPLRDIYGFRFWDPSKVPGTPFAEHITSGSLGRFHGFLACLLQASFTIAGPDMVSLAAGEAEAPRRNLPRTFRSVIYRLTTFFVLGAACVGTVVAYNDENLLNSLSAAKPGAGSSPYVIAMQRLKIPVLPHIVNFLIPYIGVLCWK
;
A
#
# COMPACT_ATOMS: atom_id res chain seq x y z
N MET A 1 -14.25 16.25 -9.36
CA MET A 1 -14.67 17.15 -8.27
C MET A 1 -14.81 16.52 -6.87
N PRO A 2 -15.16 15.23 -6.64
CA PRO A 2 -15.35 14.74 -5.26
C PRO A 2 -14.05 14.52 -4.46
N PHE A 3 -12.88 14.43 -5.10
CA PHE A 3 -11.61 14.15 -4.42
C PHE A 3 -11.03 15.36 -3.65
N TYR A 4 -11.12 16.57 -4.22
CA TYR A 4 -10.61 17.79 -3.57
C TYR A 4 -11.33 18.07 -2.24
N LEU A 5 -12.65 17.86 -2.19
CA LEU A 5 -13.44 18.01 -0.97
C LEU A 5 -13.03 17.00 0.11
N HIS A 6 -12.73 15.75 -0.26
CA HIS A 6 -12.22 14.76 0.70
C HIS A 6 -10.81 15.13 1.20
N ALA A 7 -9.93 15.62 0.34
CA ALA A 7 -8.60 16.04 0.72
C ALA A 7 -8.65 17.25 1.68
N GLU A 8 -9.49 18.24 1.38
CA GLU A 8 -9.73 19.40 2.26
C GLU A 8 -10.31 18.96 3.61
N PHE A 9 -11.32 18.09 3.62
CA PHE A 9 -11.89 17.57 4.86
C PHE A 9 -10.85 16.83 5.72
N THR A 10 -9.99 16.03 5.10
CA THR A 10 -8.96 15.27 5.85
C THR A 10 -7.88 16.21 6.41
N ASN A 11 -7.52 17.26 5.67
CA ASN A 11 -6.59 18.29 6.14
C ASN A 11 -7.18 19.11 7.29
N THR A 12 -8.44 19.53 7.19
CA THR A 12 -9.14 20.25 8.27
C THR A 12 -9.28 19.39 9.51
N PHE A 13 -9.63 18.11 9.37
CA PHE A 13 -9.71 17.16 10.48
C PHE A 13 -8.36 17.03 11.22
N HIS A 14 -7.25 16.94 10.48
CA HIS A 14 -5.91 16.90 11.07
C HIS A 14 -5.55 18.24 11.75
N SER A 15 -5.85 19.38 11.13
CA SER A 15 -5.64 20.68 11.78
C SER A 15 -6.41 20.77 13.10
N CYS A 16 -7.67 20.32 13.14
CA CYS A 16 -8.46 20.25 14.37
C CYS A 16 -7.82 19.35 15.42
N LEU A 17 -7.33 18.16 15.06
CA LEU A 17 -6.63 17.26 15.99
C LEU A 17 -5.35 17.86 16.57
N ASN A 18 -4.62 18.70 15.82
CA ASN A 18 -3.44 19.40 16.35
C ASN A 18 -3.79 20.47 17.40
N PHE A 19 -5.02 20.98 17.43
CA PHE A 19 -5.48 21.92 18.47
C PHE A 19 -6.06 21.23 19.71
N VAL A 20 -6.24 19.91 19.66
CA VAL A 20 -6.77 19.12 20.78
C VAL A 20 -5.61 18.73 21.71
N ASP A 21 -5.91 18.70 23.01
CA ASP A 21 -5.00 18.32 24.09
C ASP A 21 -4.20 17.04 23.79
N VAL A 22 -2.92 17.01 24.18
CA VAL A 22 -1.93 15.95 23.87
C VAL A 22 -2.44 14.55 24.21
N LYS A 23 -3.26 14.44 25.26
CA LYS A 23 -3.81 13.15 25.72
C LYS A 23 -4.76 12.52 24.70
N TYR A 24 -5.67 13.30 24.11
CA TYR A 24 -6.62 12.78 23.13
C TYR A 24 -5.97 12.52 21.78
N TYR A 25 -4.94 13.30 21.44
CA TYR A 25 -4.13 13.05 20.25
C TYR A 25 -3.46 11.66 20.32
N GLY A 26 -2.86 11.32 21.47
CA GLY A 26 -2.22 10.01 21.66
C GLY A 26 -3.20 8.82 21.56
N GLU A 27 -4.40 8.94 22.12
CA GLU A 27 -5.44 7.91 21.98
C GLU A 27 -5.91 7.76 20.52
N ALA A 28 -6.14 8.88 19.82
CA ALA A 28 -6.54 8.87 18.41
C ALA A 28 -5.47 8.23 17.52
N GLU A 29 -4.19 8.52 17.78
CA GLU A 29 -3.06 7.95 17.04
C GLU A 29 -2.99 6.42 17.21
N PHE A 30 -3.20 5.92 18.43
CA PHE A 30 -3.24 4.47 18.69
C PHE A 30 -4.33 3.76 17.88
N TRP A 31 -5.55 4.30 17.87
CA TRP A 31 -6.67 3.72 17.11
C TRP A 31 -6.42 3.76 15.59
N LEU A 32 -5.84 4.85 15.10
CA LEU A 32 -5.55 5.01 13.66
C LEU A 32 -4.35 4.16 13.23
N ALA A 33 -3.38 3.92 14.12
CA ALA A 33 -2.31 2.94 13.91
C ALA A 33 -2.83 1.51 13.88
N ALA A 34 -3.77 1.14 14.76
CA ALA A 34 -4.44 -0.16 14.72
C ALA A 34 -5.20 -0.36 13.40
N GLY A 35 -5.86 0.69 12.90
CA GLY A 35 -6.55 0.69 11.60
C GLY A 35 -5.64 0.31 10.43
N LYS A 36 -4.37 0.73 10.42
CA LYS A 36 -3.40 0.36 9.37
C LYS A 36 -3.18 -1.14 9.28
N VAL A 37 -3.03 -1.79 10.44
CA VAL A 37 -2.77 -3.23 10.51
C VAL A 37 -4.01 -4.01 10.08
N ILE A 38 -5.20 -3.56 10.48
CA ILE A 38 -6.48 -4.16 10.07
C ILE A 38 -6.65 -4.03 8.55
N LEU A 39 -6.37 -2.84 7.99
CA LEU A 39 -6.48 -2.59 6.55
C LEU A 39 -5.49 -3.44 5.74
N ALA A 40 -4.22 -3.49 6.16
CA ALA A 40 -3.20 -4.31 5.51
C ALA A 40 -3.57 -5.79 5.54
N THR A 41 -4.04 -6.29 6.68
CA THR A 41 -4.54 -7.66 6.82
C THR A 41 -5.76 -7.91 5.94
N GLY A 42 -6.68 -6.94 5.86
CA GLY A 42 -7.85 -6.99 4.99
C GLY A 42 -7.51 -7.13 3.51
N PHE A 43 -6.47 -6.44 3.02
CA PHE A 43 -6.01 -6.58 1.63
C PHE A 43 -5.39 -7.95 1.34
N ILE A 44 -4.63 -8.52 2.30
CA ILE A 44 -4.07 -9.86 2.16
C ILE A 44 -5.20 -10.90 2.11
N LEU A 45 -6.17 -10.81 3.01
CA LEU A 45 -7.34 -11.70 3.01
C LEU A 45 -8.19 -11.54 1.75
N PHE A 46 -8.43 -10.30 1.32
CA PHE A 46 -9.14 -10.01 0.07
C PHE A 46 -8.47 -10.73 -1.10
N THR A 47 -7.15 -10.54 -1.26
CA THR A 47 -6.39 -11.17 -2.34
C THR A 47 -6.48 -12.70 -2.28
N PHE A 48 -6.38 -13.28 -1.08
CA PHE A 48 -6.49 -14.72 -0.90
C PHE A 48 -7.87 -15.26 -1.32
N PHE A 49 -8.96 -14.64 -0.85
CA PHE A 49 -10.32 -15.05 -1.20
C PHE A 49 -10.57 -14.92 -2.70
N THR A 50 -10.17 -13.79 -3.27
CA THR A 50 -10.43 -13.54 -4.68
C THR A 50 -9.55 -14.44 -5.56
N MET A 51 -8.34 -14.81 -5.13
CA MET A 51 -7.46 -15.78 -5.81
C MET A 51 -8.06 -17.20 -5.88
N VAL A 52 -8.75 -17.64 -4.82
CA VAL A 52 -9.43 -18.95 -4.74
C VAL A 52 -10.74 -18.96 -5.56
N GLY A 53 -11.12 -17.84 -6.18
CA GLY A 53 -12.33 -17.73 -7.00
C GLY A 53 -13.58 -17.30 -6.24
N ALA A 54 -13.45 -16.84 -4.98
CA ALA A 54 -14.52 -16.18 -4.24
C ALA A 54 -14.76 -14.75 -4.77
N ASN A 55 -14.99 -14.62 -6.08
CA ASN A 55 -15.38 -13.38 -6.73
C ASN A 55 -16.71 -13.56 -7.49
N PRO A 56 -17.44 -12.48 -7.79
CA PRO A 56 -18.71 -12.54 -8.53
C PRO A 56 -18.61 -13.12 -9.95
N LEU A 57 -17.42 -13.07 -10.56
CA LEU A 57 -17.08 -13.61 -11.88
C LEU A 57 -16.67 -15.11 -11.82
N ARG A 58 -16.54 -15.70 -10.62
CA ARG A 58 -16.02 -17.05 -10.32
C ARG A 58 -14.72 -17.44 -11.05
N ASP A 59 -13.89 -16.45 -11.42
CA ASP A 59 -12.62 -16.72 -12.10
C ASP A 59 -11.52 -17.04 -11.08
N ILE A 60 -10.84 -18.17 -11.25
CA ILE A 60 -9.70 -18.60 -10.45
C ILE A 60 -8.44 -18.18 -11.21
N TYR A 61 -7.87 -17.04 -10.85
CA TYR A 61 -6.74 -16.48 -11.56
C TYR A 61 -5.38 -16.90 -11.00
N GLY A 62 -5.25 -17.26 -9.71
CA GLY A 62 -3.96 -17.71 -9.16
C GLY A 62 -2.79 -16.77 -9.52
N PHE A 63 -1.70 -17.35 -10.03
CA PHE A 63 -0.54 -16.61 -10.55
C PHE A 63 -0.61 -16.31 -12.06
N ARG A 64 -1.80 -16.22 -12.65
CA ARG A 64 -1.99 -16.04 -14.11
C ARG A 64 -1.28 -14.81 -14.67
N PHE A 65 -1.15 -13.73 -13.90
CA PHE A 65 -0.46 -12.51 -14.33
C PHE A 65 1.07 -12.57 -14.20
N TRP A 66 1.62 -13.66 -13.66
CA TRP A 66 3.07 -13.90 -13.61
C TRP A 66 3.54 -14.83 -14.72
N ASP A 67 2.60 -15.42 -15.47
CA ASP A 67 2.89 -16.33 -16.56
C ASP A 67 3.14 -15.54 -17.87
N PRO A 68 4.36 -15.62 -18.45
CA PRO A 68 4.71 -14.95 -19.69
C PRO A 68 3.81 -15.34 -20.87
N SER A 69 3.18 -16.53 -20.82
CA SER A 69 2.26 -17.01 -21.86
C SER A 69 0.92 -16.27 -21.87
N LYS A 70 0.51 -15.70 -20.74
CA LYS A 70 -0.79 -15.02 -20.56
C LYS A 70 -0.66 -13.51 -20.59
N VAL A 71 0.46 -12.99 -20.11
CA VAL A 71 0.79 -11.55 -20.14
C VAL A 71 2.21 -11.38 -20.68
N PRO A 72 2.38 -10.94 -21.94
CA PRO A 72 3.71 -10.75 -22.52
C PRO A 72 4.48 -9.69 -21.73
N GLY A 73 5.79 -9.91 -21.50
CA GLY A 73 6.63 -8.97 -20.74
C GLY A 73 6.61 -9.17 -19.21
N THR A 74 5.89 -10.17 -18.69
CA THR A 74 5.98 -10.55 -17.27
C THR A 74 7.14 -11.53 -17.02
N PRO A 75 7.79 -11.52 -15.84
CA PRO A 75 7.59 -10.63 -14.69
C PRO A 75 8.33 -9.27 -14.79
N PHE A 76 9.25 -9.10 -15.74
CA PHE A 76 10.03 -7.85 -15.91
C PHE A 76 9.62 -7.11 -17.19
N ALA A 77 8.69 -6.17 -17.05
CA ALA A 77 8.22 -5.36 -18.16
C ALA A 77 9.30 -4.38 -18.63
N GLU A 78 9.28 -4.08 -19.93
CA GLU A 78 10.18 -3.09 -20.53
C GLU A 78 9.72 -1.67 -20.15
N HIS A 79 10.65 -0.84 -19.66
CA HIS A 79 10.38 0.52 -19.24
C HIS A 79 11.28 1.50 -20.02
N ILE A 80 10.65 2.47 -20.70
CA ILE A 80 11.26 3.56 -21.51
C ILE A 80 11.98 3.08 -22.79
N THR A 81 12.82 2.05 -22.72
CA THR A 81 13.60 1.49 -23.84
C THR A 81 13.15 0.05 -24.10
N SER A 82 13.31 -0.47 -25.32
CA SER A 82 13.02 -1.88 -25.63
C SER A 82 14.23 -2.81 -25.37
N GLY A 83 13.96 -4.08 -25.08
CA GLY A 83 14.99 -5.12 -24.87
C GLY A 83 15.52 -5.21 -23.43
N SER A 84 16.73 -5.80 -23.26
CA SER A 84 17.32 -6.09 -21.94
C SER A 84 17.58 -4.83 -21.09
N LEU A 85 17.96 -3.72 -21.74
CA LEU A 85 18.14 -2.43 -21.07
C LEU A 85 16.83 -1.85 -20.54
N GLY A 86 15.73 -2.02 -21.30
CA GLY A 86 14.40 -1.62 -20.87
C GLY A 86 13.92 -2.32 -19.60
N ARG A 87 14.22 -3.62 -19.49
CA ARG A 87 13.88 -4.43 -18.29
C ARG A 87 14.70 -3.99 -17.08
N PHE A 88 15.97 -3.63 -17.29
CA PHE A 88 16.83 -3.10 -16.22
C PHE A 88 16.35 -1.73 -15.73
N HIS A 89 15.93 -0.84 -16.63
CA HIS A 89 15.34 0.45 -16.26
C HIS A 89 14.06 0.28 -15.43
N GLY A 90 13.19 -0.68 -15.81
CA GLY A 90 11.97 -0.99 -15.06
C GLY A 90 12.29 -1.48 -13.64
N PHE A 91 13.27 -2.38 -13.51
CA PHE A 91 13.75 -2.83 -12.21
C PHE A 91 14.30 -1.69 -11.36
N LEU A 92 15.13 -0.82 -11.94
CA LEU A 92 15.72 0.31 -11.21
C LEU A 92 14.67 1.32 -10.74
N ALA A 93 13.66 1.61 -11.58
CA ALA A 93 12.54 2.47 -11.20
C ALA A 93 11.74 1.89 -10.03
N CYS A 94 11.46 0.57 -10.05
CA CYS A 94 10.82 -0.11 -8.93
C CYS A 94 11.68 -0.11 -7.66
N LEU A 95 12.99 -0.28 -7.78
CA LEU A 95 13.93 -0.25 -6.64
C LEU A 95 13.96 1.13 -5.98
N LEU A 96 13.99 2.20 -6.78
CA LEU A 96 13.93 3.57 -6.29
C LEU A 96 12.61 3.83 -5.55
N GLN A 97 11.48 3.47 -6.15
CA GLN A 97 10.17 3.63 -5.52
C GLN A 97 10.06 2.82 -4.22
N ALA A 98 10.54 1.57 -4.21
CA ALA A 98 10.53 0.72 -3.03
C ALA A 98 11.39 1.28 -1.89
N SER A 99 12.53 1.91 -2.22
CA SER A 99 13.42 2.51 -1.23
C SER A 99 12.73 3.62 -0.43
N PHE A 100 11.90 4.46 -1.08
CA PHE A 100 11.12 5.50 -0.40
C PHE A 100 10.03 4.96 0.54
N THR A 101 9.62 3.71 0.35
CA THR A 101 8.57 3.11 1.19
C THR A 101 9.08 2.56 2.52
N ILE A 102 10.41 2.41 2.68
CA ILE A 102 11.06 1.91 3.90
C ILE A 102 11.57 3.08 4.78
N ALA A 103 10.91 4.24 4.73
CA ALA A 103 11.13 5.31 5.70
C ALA A 103 10.40 4.97 7.00
N GLY A 104 11.10 4.87 8.13
CA GLY A 104 10.49 4.46 9.41
C GLY A 104 11.43 3.90 10.48
N PRO A 105 12.52 3.17 10.15
CA PRO A 105 13.51 2.74 11.14
C PRO A 105 14.18 3.92 11.87
N ASP A 106 14.18 5.10 11.26
CA ASP A 106 14.75 6.34 11.79
C ASP A 106 14.01 6.82 13.06
N MET A 107 12.72 6.52 13.20
CA MET A 107 11.97 6.84 14.42
C MET A 107 12.39 5.96 15.60
N VAL A 108 12.77 4.70 15.32
CA VAL A 108 13.27 3.77 16.34
C VAL A 108 14.66 4.18 16.82
N SER A 109 15.47 4.81 15.97
CA SER A 109 16.78 5.33 16.36
C SER A 109 16.68 6.61 17.20
N LEU A 110 15.69 7.47 16.98
CA LEU A 110 15.42 8.61 17.89
C LEU A 110 14.98 8.13 19.28
N ALA A 111 14.03 7.18 19.34
CA ALA A 111 13.54 6.62 20.60
C ALA A 111 14.61 5.82 21.36
N ALA A 112 15.75 5.49 20.73
CA ALA A 112 16.88 4.84 21.37
C ALA A 112 17.46 5.65 22.53
N GLY A 113 17.36 6.99 22.48
CA GLY A 113 17.86 7.89 23.52
C GLY A 113 17.06 7.84 24.82
N GLU A 114 15.78 7.43 24.75
CA GLU A 114 14.86 7.35 25.88
C GLU A 114 14.60 5.90 26.34
N ALA A 115 15.17 4.93 25.64
CA ALA A 115 14.93 3.51 25.90
C ALA A 115 15.75 2.98 27.09
N GLU A 116 15.10 2.23 27.99
CA GLU A 116 15.80 1.50 29.05
C GLU A 116 16.69 0.38 28.46
N ALA A 117 17.93 0.29 28.95
CA ALA A 117 18.92 -0.72 28.55
C ALA A 117 19.08 -0.87 27.01
N PRO A 118 19.50 0.19 26.30
CA PRO A 118 19.48 0.25 24.84
C PRO A 118 20.30 -0.88 24.19
N ARG A 119 21.46 -1.22 24.75
CA ARG A 119 22.35 -2.27 24.21
C ARG A 119 21.70 -3.66 24.07
N ARG A 120 20.72 -3.98 24.92
CA ARG A 120 20.02 -5.28 24.88
C ARG A 120 18.69 -5.20 24.13
N ASN A 121 17.95 -4.11 24.31
CA ASN A 121 16.57 -4.00 23.85
C ASN A 121 16.47 -3.51 22.39
N LEU A 122 17.29 -2.54 21.97
CA LEU A 122 17.31 -2.05 20.58
C LEU A 122 17.54 -3.12 19.53
N PRO A 123 18.57 -3.99 19.61
CA PRO A 123 18.81 -4.96 18.54
C PRO A 123 17.67 -5.98 18.39
N ARG A 124 16.92 -6.26 19.46
CA ARG A 124 15.74 -7.13 19.41
C ARG A 124 14.57 -6.40 18.74
N THR A 125 14.30 -5.16 19.14
CA THR A 125 13.23 -4.34 18.58
C THR A 125 13.45 -4.09 17.08
N PHE A 126 14.67 -3.75 16.65
CA PHE A 126 14.99 -3.53 15.24
C PHE A 126 14.75 -4.77 14.38
N ARG A 127 15.20 -5.95 14.82
CA ARG A 127 14.97 -7.21 14.08
C ARG A 127 13.48 -7.53 13.94
N SER A 128 12.69 -7.27 14.98
CA SER A 128 11.24 -7.46 14.93
C SER A 128 10.56 -6.51 13.93
N VAL A 129 11.01 -5.24 13.88
CA VAL A 129 10.48 -4.25 12.94
C VAL A 129 10.80 -4.64 11.50
N ILE A 130 12.05 -5.02 11.21
CA ILE A 130 12.47 -5.46 9.87
C ILE A 130 11.66 -6.69 9.43
N TYR A 131 11.57 -7.72 10.27
CA TYR A 131 10.82 -8.93 9.92
C TYR A 131 9.35 -8.61 9.59
N ARG A 132 8.71 -7.75 10.39
CA ARG A 132 7.32 -7.34 10.18
C ARG A 132 7.15 -6.52 8.91
N LEU A 133 8.02 -5.54 8.66
CA LEU A 133 7.98 -4.71 7.46
C LEU A 133 8.22 -5.55 6.20
N THR A 134 9.30 -6.35 6.17
CA THR A 134 9.61 -7.22 5.02
C THR A 134 8.45 -8.16 4.72
N THR A 135 7.84 -8.77 5.75
CA THR A 135 6.72 -9.69 5.55
C THR A 135 5.52 -8.98 4.93
N PHE A 136 5.04 -7.86 5.48
CA PHE A 136 3.89 -7.16 4.93
C PHE A 136 4.14 -6.54 3.56
N PHE A 137 5.34 -6.06 3.29
CA PHE A 137 5.68 -5.43 2.02
C PHE A 137 5.88 -6.45 0.90
N VAL A 138 6.61 -7.54 1.15
CA VAL A 138 6.82 -8.59 0.16
C VAL A 138 5.50 -9.32 -0.12
N LEU A 139 4.73 -9.66 0.93
CA LEU A 139 3.40 -10.25 0.74
C LEU A 139 2.45 -9.29 0.02
N GLY A 140 2.44 -8.01 0.40
CA GLY A 140 1.61 -6.99 -0.24
C GLY A 140 1.95 -6.80 -1.73
N ALA A 141 3.24 -6.76 -2.08
CA ALA A 141 3.69 -6.67 -3.46
C ALA A 141 3.30 -7.92 -4.28
N ALA A 142 3.47 -9.11 -3.70
CA ALA A 142 3.04 -10.36 -4.34
C ALA A 142 1.51 -10.40 -4.53
N CYS A 143 0.74 -9.93 -3.54
CA CYS A 143 -0.71 -9.82 -3.63
C CYS A 143 -1.13 -8.88 -4.77
N VAL A 144 -0.57 -7.67 -4.83
CA VAL A 144 -0.88 -6.72 -5.93
C VAL A 144 -0.53 -7.31 -7.30
N GLY A 145 0.64 -7.93 -7.43
CA GLY A 145 1.10 -8.52 -8.69
C GLY A 145 0.25 -9.70 -9.18
N THR A 146 -0.54 -10.35 -8.31
CA THR A 146 -1.44 -11.45 -8.68
C THR A 146 -2.87 -11.00 -8.93
N VAL A 147 -3.22 -9.77 -8.55
CA VAL A 147 -4.58 -9.26 -8.61
C VAL A 147 -4.81 -8.39 -9.85
N VAL A 148 -3.81 -7.61 -10.28
CA VAL A 148 -3.91 -6.71 -11.44
C VAL A 148 -2.75 -6.96 -12.40
N ALA A 149 -3.05 -7.03 -13.71
CA ALA A 149 -2.04 -7.11 -14.75
C ALA A 149 -1.33 -5.75 -14.90
N TYR A 150 -0.02 -5.77 -15.15
CA TYR A 150 0.75 -4.53 -15.29
C TYR A 150 0.31 -3.67 -16.49
N ASN A 151 -0.33 -4.28 -17.50
CA ASN A 151 -0.77 -3.65 -18.75
C ASN A 151 -2.22 -3.14 -18.71
N ASP A 152 -2.86 -3.10 -17.55
CA ASP A 152 -4.25 -2.61 -17.43
C ASP A 152 -4.32 -1.10 -17.74
N GLU A 153 -5.18 -0.72 -18.69
CA GLU A 153 -5.38 0.68 -19.08
C GLU A 153 -5.80 1.56 -17.90
N ASN A 154 -6.58 1.03 -16.95
CA ASN A 154 -6.96 1.81 -15.77
C ASN A 154 -5.77 2.09 -14.85
N LEU A 155 -4.85 1.13 -14.72
CA LEU A 155 -3.62 1.30 -13.94
C LEU A 155 -2.67 2.28 -14.63
N LEU A 156 -2.48 2.14 -15.94
CA LEU A 156 -1.61 3.02 -16.74
C LEU A 156 -2.16 4.46 -16.79
N ASN A 157 -3.47 4.63 -16.97
CA ASN A 157 -4.12 5.94 -16.94
C ASN A 157 -4.03 6.59 -15.55
N SER A 158 -4.16 5.81 -14.48
CA SER A 158 -3.96 6.32 -13.10
C SER A 158 -2.52 6.76 -12.84
N LEU A 159 -1.54 6.03 -13.37
CA LEU A 159 -0.12 6.36 -13.22
C LEU A 159 0.29 7.59 -14.04
N SER A 160 -0.17 7.69 -15.28
CA SER A 160 0.17 8.79 -16.21
C SER A 160 -0.60 10.08 -15.94
N ALA A 161 -1.84 10.00 -15.46
CA ALA A 161 -2.62 11.18 -15.08
C ALA A 161 -2.29 11.71 -13.68
N ALA A 162 -1.35 11.08 -12.96
CA ALA A 162 -0.97 11.41 -11.57
C ALA A 162 -2.18 11.73 -10.68
N LYS A 163 -3.30 11.03 -10.88
CA LYS A 163 -4.56 11.36 -10.21
C LYS A 163 -4.36 11.19 -8.71
N PRO A 164 -4.41 12.27 -7.92
CA PRO A 164 -4.26 12.16 -6.48
C PRO A 164 -5.43 11.32 -5.95
N GLY A 165 -5.14 10.26 -5.20
CA GLY A 165 -6.16 9.55 -4.41
C GLY A 165 -6.08 8.04 -4.35
N ALA A 166 -6.75 7.51 -3.32
CA ALA A 166 -6.93 6.08 -3.06
C ALA A 166 -7.62 5.33 -4.22
N GLY A 167 -8.32 6.03 -5.11
CA GLY A 167 -9.01 5.46 -6.26
C GLY A 167 -8.08 4.94 -7.35
N SER A 168 -6.81 5.37 -7.34
CA SER A 168 -5.75 4.86 -8.20
C SER A 168 -5.02 3.64 -7.61
N SER A 169 -5.43 3.17 -6.42
CA SER A 169 -4.83 1.99 -5.79
C SER A 169 -5.12 0.73 -6.62
N PRO A 170 -4.11 -0.14 -6.87
CA PRO A 170 -4.30 -1.41 -7.57
C PRO A 170 -5.41 -2.27 -6.95
N TYR A 171 -5.56 -2.25 -5.63
CA TYR A 171 -6.62 -2.98 -4.94
C TYR A 171 -8.02 -2.43 -5.25
N VAL A 172 -8.17 -1.11 -5.38
CA VAL A 172 -9.46 -0.49 -5.72
C VAL A 172 -9.81 -0.75 -7.18
N ILE A 173 -8.84 -0.64 -8.08
CA ILE A 173 -9.00 -0.98 -9.50
C ILE A 173 -9.42 -2.45 -9.65
N ALA A 174 -8.80 -3.34 -8.90
CA ALA A 174 -9.18 -4.75 -8.87
C ALA A 174 -10.62 -4.97 -8.39
N MET A 175 -11.03 -4.32 -7.30
CA MET A 175 -12.40 -4.45 -6.78
C MET A 175 -13.45 -3.95 -7.78
N GLN A 176 -13.15 -2.88 -8.52
CA GLN A 176 -14.00 -2.38 -9.59
C GLN A 176 -14.09 -3.37 -10.76
N ARG A 177 -12.96 -3.95 -11.18
CA ARG A 177 -12.93 -4.98 -12.23
C ARG A 177 -13.69 -6.25 -11.84
N LEU A 178 -13.61 -6.64 -10.58
CA LEU A 178 -14.32 -7.79 -10.01
C LEU A 178 -15.81 -7.50 -9.76
N LYS A 179 -16.28 -6.29 -10.08
CA LYS A 179 -17.67 -5.82 -9.92
C LYS A 179 -18.19 -5.96 -8.48
N ILE A 180 -17.35 -5.67 -7.48
CA ILE A 180 -17.77 -5.66 -6.08
C ILE A 180 -18.25 -4.24 -5.74
N PRO A 181 -19.56 -3.99 -5.51
CA PRO A 181 -20.09 -2.63 -5.43
C PRO A 181 -19.72 -1.89 -4.14
N VAL A 182 -19.57 -2.59 -3.01
CA VAL A 182 -19.44 -1.93 -1.69
C VAL A 182 -17.98 -1.72 -1.27
N LEU A 183 -17.09 -2.67 -1.58
CA LEU A 183 -15.69 -2.65 -1.15
C LEU A 183 -14.88 -1.43 -1.62
N PRO A 184 -14.98 -0.98 -2.89
CA PRO A 184 -14.25 0.20 -3.36
C PRO A 184 -14.56 1.46 -2.56
N HIS A 185 -15.81 1.66 -2.12
CA HIS A 185 -16.20 2.85 -1.37
C HIS A 185 -15.61 2.85 0.04
N ILE A 186 -15.61 1.69 0.72
CA ILE A 186 -15.03 1.53 2.05
C ILE A 186 -13.53 1.80 2.02
N VAL A 187 -12.81 1.23 1.04
CA VAL A 187 -11.35 1.36 0.92
C VAL A 187 -10.94 2.79 0.54
N ASN A 188 -11.69 3.42 -0.38
CA ASN A 188 -11.45 4.82 -0.75
C ASN A 188 -11.67 5.79 0.42
N PHE A 189 -12.53 5.44 1.37
CA PHE A 189 -12.69 6.19 2.61
C PHE A 189 -11.61 5.86 3.64
N LEU A 190 -11.23 4.60 3.84
CA LEU A 190 -10.25 4.22 4.88
C LEU A 190 -8.82 4.72 4.57
N ILE A 191 -8.36 4.62 3.32
CA ILE A 191 -6.96 4.91 2.97
C ILE A 191 -6.57 6.37 3.30
N PRO A 192 -7.32 7.41 2.85
CA PRO A 192 -6.94 8.80 3.11
C PRO A 192 -6.96 9.17 4.60
N TYR A 193 -7.96 8.67 5.34
CA TYR A 193 -8.15 9.02 6.75
C TYR A 193 -7.10 8.38 7.66
N ILE A 194 -6.68 7.16 7.33
CA ILE A 194 -5.62 6.45 8.05
C ILE A 194 -4.22 6.99 7.67
N GLY A 195 -4.05 7.42 6.42
CA GLY A 195 -2.77 7.90 5.89
C GLY A 195 -2.31 9.24 6.47
N VAL A 196 -3.25 10.13 6.81
CA VAL A 196 -2.94 11.53 7.16
C VAL A 196 -2.15 11.71 8.46
N LEU A 197 -2.17 10.75 9.39
CA LEU A 197 -1.42 10.83 10.65
C LEU A 197 -0.07 10.09 10.63
N CYS A 198 0.24 9.33 9.57
CA CYS A 198 1.44 8.48 9.54
C CYS A 198 2.71 9.17 9.03
N TRP A 199 2.60 10.40 8.54
CA TRP A 199 3.69 11.15 7.90
C TRP A 199 4.19 12.31 8.78
N LYS A 200 4.24 12.06 10.09
CA LYS A 200 5.05 12.79 11.05
C LYS A 200 6.02 11.82 11.71
#